data_AF-A0A844XNZ2-F1
#
_entry.id   AF-A0A844XNZ2-F1
#
_cell.length_a   1.000
_cell.length_b   1.000
_cell.length_c   1.000
_cell.angle_alpha   90.00
_cell.angle_beta   90.00
_cell.angle_gamma   90.00
#
_symmetry.space_group_name_H-M   'P 1'
#
loop_
_entity.id
_entity.type
_entity.pdbx_description
1 polymer ?
#
loop_
_entity_poly.entity_id
_entity_poly.type
_entity_poly.pdbx_seq_one_letter_code
_entity_poly.pdbx_strand_id
1 'polypeptide(L)'
;MILSFTGSRLDRADHVRADPERLAGYTNWKARLLALDGLMPAVGEDGRLSWGTLADAPEDGELVFLGLDDGKACFAAVPPHGDASPRIANPQLWSLMATLSPDDLALYGGARSIVDWHARHRFCAQCGGDTKLAKGGWQRDCASCGASHFPRTDPVTIMLVENEGRLMLGRGLGWPEGRFSALAGFVEPGESIEEAVAREVLEESGVRVRDVTYVASQPWPFPSQLMIGCHSYADDDSLTIDETEMAEIGWYSREEVIAALNCDGPFVAPPPHAIAHHLMEWWISG
;
A
#
# COMPACT_ATOMS: atom_id res chain seq x y z
N MET A 1 -11.99 -12.62 5.42
CA MET A 1 -11.47 -11.78 4.31
C MET A 1 -9.97 -11.68 4.45
N ILE A 2 -9.21 -12.08 3.43
CA ILE A 2 -7.74 -11.90 3.42
C ILE A 2 -7.47 -10.77 2.43
N LEU A 3 -6.98 -9.63 2.93
CA LEU A 3 -6.66 -8.49 2.08
C LEU A 3 -5.25 -8.67 1.49
N SER A 4 -5.06 -8.32 0.22
CA SER A 4 -3.73 -8.29 -0.38
C SER A 4 -2.78 -7.42 0.44
N PHE A 5 -1.51 -7.79 0.47
CA PHE A 5 -0.47 -7.13 1.27
C PHE A 5 -0.59 -7.25 2.80
N THR A 6 -1.49 -8.10 3.31
CA THR A 6 -1.61 -8.40 4.74
C THR A 6 -1.26 -9.86 5.04
N GLY A 7 -0.84 -10.15 6.29
CA GLY A 7 -0.51 -11.52 6.71
C GLY A 7 0.88 -12.00 6.29
N SER A 8 1.89 -11.13 6.32
CA SER A 8 3.28 -11.54 6.08
C SER A 8 3.70 -12.59 7.09
N ARG A 9 4.35 -13.67 6.61
CA ARG A 9 4.88 -14.74 7.45
C ARG A 9 6.16 -14.36 8.20
N LEU A 10 6.76 -13.21 7.90
CA LEU A 10 7.99 -12.78 8.55
C LEU A 10 7.72 -12.36 10.00
N ASP A 11 8.50 -12.91 10.94
CA ASP A 11 8.72 -12.23 12.22
C ASP A 11 9.61 -11.02 11.96
N ARG A 12 9.08 -9.81 12.20
CA ARG A 12 9.82 -8.56 12.00
C ARG A 12 11.05 -8.44 12.91
N ALA A 13 11.12 -9.24 13.99
CA ALA A 13 12.29 -9.43 14.84
C ALA A 13 12.99 -8.11 15.23
N ASP A 14 12.21 -7.18 15.82
CA ASP A 14 12.71 -5.84 16.18
C ASP A 14 13.95 -5.91 17.10
N HIS A 15 13.94 -6.87 18.04
CA HIS A 15 15.04 -7.16 18.95
C HIS A 15 16.33 -7.67 18.28
N VAL A 16 16.25 -8.16 17.03
CA VAL A 16 17.43 -8.51 16.21
C VAL A 16 17.93 -7.28 15.49
N ARG A 17 17.04 -6.58 14.77
CA ARG A 17 17.47 -5.46 13.91
C ARG A 17 17.95 -4.23 14.70
N ALA A 18 17.51 -4.06 15.95
CA ALA A 18 17.97 -2.98 16.82
C ALA A 18 19.38 -3.20 17.41
N ASP A 19 19.92 -4.42 17.31
CA ASP A 19 21.22 -4.81 17.85
C ASP A 19 22.18 -5.19 16.68
N PRO A 20 23.16 -4.34 16.36
CA PRO A 20 24.09 -4.59 15.24
C PRO A 20 24.89 -5.88 15.38
N GLU A 21 25.32 -6.26 16.59
CA GLU A 21 26.12 -7.47 16.81
C GLU A 21 25.25 -8.72 16.60
N ARG A 22 24.03 -8.70 17.14
CA ARG A 22 23.06 -9.78 16.92
C ARG A 22 22.69 -9.90 15.45
N LEU A 23 22.39 -8.79 14.77
CA LEU A 23 22.07 -8.79 13.34
C LEU A 23 23.23 -9.35 12.50
N ALA A 24 24.48 -8.98 12.82
CA ALA A 24 25.67 -9.52 12.14
C ALA A 24 25.75 -11.06 12.26
N GLY A 25 25.31 -11.64 13.37
CA GLY A 25 25.21 -13.10 13.53
C GLY A 25 24.22 -13.77 12.58
N TYR A 26 23.22 -13.04 12.08
CA TYR A 26 22.26 -13.51 11.09
C TYR A 26 22.73 -13.34 9.65
N THR A 27 23.77 -12.56 9.39
CA THR A 27 24.38 -12.33 8.07
C THR A 27 25.31 -13.48 7.69
N ASN A 28 24.78 -14.70 7.65
CA ASN A 28 25.52 -15.93 7.39
C ASN A 28 24.95 -16.69 6.17
N TRP A 29 25.51 -17.85 5.85
CA TRP A 29 25.13 -18.65 4.67
C TRP A 29 23.66 -19.12 4.66
N LYS A 30 22.94 -19.07 5.79
CA LYS A 30 21.49 -19.38 5.86
C LYS A 30 20.61 -18.18 5.54
N ALA A 31 21.17 -16.97 5.51
CA ALA A 31 20.43 -15.77 5.15
C ALA A 31 20.01 -15.83 3.69
N ARG A 32 18.81 -15.29 3.42
CA ARG A 32 18.20 -15.27 2.10
C ARG A 32 18.08 -13.83 1.63
N LEU A 33 18.35 -13.61 0.36
CA LEU A 33 18.13 -12.34 -0.32
C LEU A 33 16.87 -12.46 -1.19
N LEU A 34 15.88 -11.62 -0.97
CA LEU A 34 14.70 -11.55 -1.84
C LEU A 34 15.17 -11.07 -3.22
N ALA A 35 14.90 -11.87 -4.25
CA ALA A 35 15.30 -11.54 -5.62
C ALA A 35 14.37 -10.45 -6.18
N LEU A 36 14.92 -9.24 -6.33
CA LEU A 36 14.25 -8.10 -6.94
C LEU A 36 15.08 -7.57 -8.13
N ASP A 37 14.43 -7.28 -9.25
CA ASP A 37 15.00 -6.46 -10.33
C ASP A 37 14.47 -5.02 -10.18
N GLY A 38 15.30 -4.16 -9.61
CA GLY A 38 14.85 -2.86 -9.10
C GLY A 38 13.83 -3.05 -7.98
N LEU A 39 12.55 -2.84 -8.30
CA LEU A 39 11.41 -3.08 -7.39
C LEU A 39 10.52 -4.24 -7.84
N MET A 40 10.82 -4.87 -8.98
CA MET A 40 10.04 -5.98 -9.52
C MET A 40 10.42 -7.28 -8.83
N PRO A 41 9.45 -8.06 -8.30
CA PRO A 41 9.75 -9.34 -7.68
C PRO A 41 10.05 -10.39 -8.74
N ALA A 42 11.10 -11.18 -8.52
CA ALA A 42 11.27 -12.43 -9.24
C ALA A 42 10.38 -13.51 -8.62
N VAL A 43 9.72 -14.30 -9.48
CA VAL A 43 8.84 -15.40 -9.09
C VAL A 43 9.42 -16.70 -9.64
N GLY A 44 9.49 -17.73 -8.81
CA GLY A 44 10.00 -19.04 -9.16
C GLY A 44 8.99 -19.85 -9.99
N GLU A 45 9.43 -21.00 -10.51
CA GLU A 45 8.56 -21.94 -11.24
C GLU A 45 7.42 -22.50 -10.36
N ASP A 46 7.59 -22.47 -9.03
CA ASP A 46 6.60 -22.87 -8.04
C ASP A 46 5.54 -21.78 -7.76
N GLY A 47 5.63 -20.63 -8.43
CA GLY A 47 4.72 -19.50 -8.24
C GLY A 47 4.96 -18.72 -6.94
N ARG A 48 6.08 -18.96 -6.25
CA ARG A 48 6.47 -18.26 -5.02
C ARG A 48 7.53 -17.20 -5.30
N LEU A 49 7.74 -16.28 -4.35
CA LEU A 49 8.86 -15.34 -4.42
C LEU A 49 10.21 -16.07 -4.48
N SER A 50 11.05 -15.67 -5.42
CA SER A 50 12.40 -16.21 -5.58
C SER A 50 13.35 -15.65 -4.53
N TRP A 51 14.23 -16.51 -4.01
CA TRP A 51 15.25 -16.15 -3.02
C TRP A 51 16.63 -16.58 -3.49
N GLY A 52 17.58 -15.65 -3.42
CA GLY A 52 19.01 -15.92 -3.54
C GLY A 52 19.70 -15.96 -2.19
N THR A 53 21.02 -15.85 -2.25
CA THR A 53 21.92 -15.71 -1.10
C THR A 53 22.42 -14.28 -0.98
N LEU A 54 23.07 -13.95 0.13
CA LEU A 54 23.70 -12.63 0.28
C LEU A 54 24.86 -12.39 -0.70
N ALA A 55 25.41 -13.44 -1.32
CA ALA A 55 26.43 -13.29 -2.36
C ALA A 55 25.87 -12.74 -3.68
N ASP A 56 24.55 -12.80 -3.88
CA ASP A 56 23.86 -12.26 -5.05
C ASP A 56 23.57 -10.75 -4.88
N ALA A 57 23.86 -10.17 -3.72
CA ALA A 57 23.69 -8.74 -3.48
C ALA A 57 24.70 -7.93 -4.30
N PRO A 58 24.34 -6.70 -4.74
CA PRO A 58 25.30 -5.76 -5.30
C PRO A 58 26.45 -5.51 -4.32
N GLU A 59 27.70 -5.42 -4.81
CA GLU A 59 28.91 -5.31 -3.98
C GLU A 59 28.84 -4.15 -2.98
N ASP A 60 28.28 -3.00 -3.39
CA ASP A 60 28.08 -1.80 -2.56
C ASP A 60 26.60 -1.56 -2.21
N GLY A 61 25.76 -2.58 -2.33
CA GLY A 61 24.32 -2.47 -2.08
C GLY A 61 23.99 -2.36 -0.60
N GLU A 62 23.17 -1.36 -0.23
CA GLU A 62 22.56 -1.32 1.10
C GLU A 62 21.57 -2.49 1.25
N LEU A 63 21.68 -3.28 2.32
CA LEU A 63 20.79 -4.40 2.60
C LEU A 63 19.83 -4.08 3.75
N VAL A 64 18.54 -4.31 3.51
CA VAL A 64 17.49 -4.17 4.50
C VAL A 64 17.14 -5.54 5.05
N PHE A 65 17.18 -5.69 6.38
CA PHE A 65 16.66 -6.85 7.08
C PHE A 65 15.13 -6.79 7.14
N LEU A 66 14.47 -7.73 6.47
CA LEU A 66 13.01 -7.81 6.39
C LEU A 66 12.40 -8.51 7.60
N GLY A 67 13.14 -9.44 8.20
CA GLY A 67 12.69 -10.27 9.31
C GLY A 67 13.25 -11.68 9.26
N LEU A 68 12.70 -12.54 10.11
CA LEU A 68 12.98 -13.97 10.16
C LEU A 68 11.82 -14.76 9.56
N ASP A 69 12.14 -15.76 8.77
CA ASP A 69 11.20 -16.75 8.23
C ASP A 69 11.74 -18.14 8.58
N ASP A 70 11.05 -18.84 9.46
CA ASP A 70 11.51 -20.07 10.13
C ASP A 70 12.94 -19.96 10.69
N GLY A 71 13.21 -18.83 11.36
CA GLY A 71 14.51 -18.54 11.99
C GLY A 71 15.63 -18.18 11.00
N LYS A 72 15.37 -18.15 9.69
CA LYS A 72 16.33 -17.69 8.67
C LYS A 72 16.10 -16.21 8.40
N ALA A 73 17.18 -15.43 8.41
CA ALA A 73 17.10 -14.01 8.09
C ALA A 73 16.82 -13.77 6.61
N CYS A 74 15.87 -12.90 6.34
CA CYS A 74 15.48 -12.46 5.01
C CYS A 74 15.90 -11.01 4.81
N PHE A 75 16.56 -10.73 3.70
CA PHE A 75 17.04 -9.41 3.32
C PHE A 75 16.49 -8.98 1.96
N ALA A 76 16.49 -7.69 1.67
CA ALA A 76 16.34 -7.15 0.32
C ALA A 76 17.40 -6.07 0.07
N ALA A 77 17.88 -5.99 -1.17
CA ALA A 77 18.83 -4.96 -1.58
C ALA A 77 18.08 -3.67 -1.95
N VAL A 78 18.63 -2.53 -1.55
CA VAL A 78 18.14 -1.21 -1.95
C VAL A 78 18.55 -0.93 -3.39
N PRO A 79 17.61 -0.68 -4.32
CA PRO A 79 17.97 -0.35 -5.69
C PRO A 79 18.62 1.06 -5.78
N PRO A 80 19.38 1.34 -6.86
CA PRO A 80 19.98 2.66 -7.05
C PRO A 80 18.93 3.77 -7.19
N HIS A 81 17.78 3.44 -7.79
CA HIS A 81 16.66 4.35 -8.00
C HIS A 81 15.35 3.72 -7.50
N GLY A 82 14.52 4.53 -6.84
CA GLY A 82 13.18 4.14 -6.44
C GLY A 82 12.15 4.46 -7.52
N ASP A 83 10.89 4.15 -7.25
CA ASP A 83 9.78 4.44 -8.15
C ASP A 83 9.27 5.87 -7.91
N ALA A 84 9.47 6.73 -8.89
CA ALA A 84 8.88 8.06 -8.95
C ALA A 84 7.71 8.14 -9.95
N SER A 85 7.31 7.01 -10.54
CA SER A 85 6.29 6.96 -11.60
C SER A 85 4.87 7.05 -11.03
N PRO A 86 3.89 7.53 -11.82
CA PRO A 86 2.48 7.48 -11.44
C PRO A 86 1.99 6.05 -11.17
N ARG A 87 1.08 5.91 -10.18
CA ARG A 87 0.62 4.66 -9.53
C ARG A 87 0.12 3.53 -10.46
N ILE A 88 -0.08 3.78 -11.76
CA ILE A 88 -0.78 2.88 -12.70
C ILE A 88 0.18 2.23 -13.74
N ALA A 89 1.46 2.60 -13.78
CA ALA A 89 2.29 2.41 -14.97
C ALA A 89 2.92 1.01 -15.22
N ASN A 90 2.60 -0.04 -14.43
CA ASN A 90 3.29 -1.34 -14.59
C ASN A 90 2.33 -2.55 -14.67
N PRO A 91 1.76 -2.84 -15.87
CA PRO A 91 0.90 -4.00 -16.11
C PRO A 91 1.54 -5.34 -15.73
N GLN A 92 2.85 -5.48 -15.93
CA GLN A 92 3.59 -6.69 -15.60
C GLN A 92 3.58 -6.94 -14.09
N LEU A 93 3.75 -5.88 -13.29
CA LEU A 93 3.69 -5.99 -11.83
C LEU A 93 2.30 -6.42 -11.35
N TRP A 94 1.24 -5.82 -11.91
CA TRP A 94 -0.13 -6.22 -11.59
C TRP A 94 -0.40 -7.69 -11.92
N SER A 95 0.10 -8.17 -13.06
CA SER A 95 -0.01 -9.58 -13.46
C SER A 95 0.72 -10.51 -12.48
N LEU A 96 1.92 -10.13 -12.02
CA LEU A 96 2.68 -10.93 -11.06
C LEU A 96 2.01 -10.95 -9.68
N MET A 97 1.49 -9.80 -9.24
CA MET A 97 0.77 -9.73 -7.97
C MET A 97 -0.49 -10.59 -7.97
N ALA A 98 -1.17 -10.73 -9.11
CA ALA A 98 -2.36 -11.56 -9.22
C ALA A 98 -2.09 -13.07 -9.07
N THR A 99 -0.83 -13.52 -9.25
CA THR A 99 -0.46 -14.94 -9.14
C THR A 99 0.18 -15.31 -7.80
N LEU A 100 0.71 -14.33 -7.07
CA LEU A 100 1.34 -14.56 -5.77
C LEU A 100 0.31 -14.91 -4.70
N SER A 101 0.67 -15.85 -3.83
CA SER A 101 -0.08 -16.16 -2.62
C SER A 101 -0.15 -14.96 -1.66
N PRO A 102 -1.18 -14.85 -0.80
CA PRO A 102 -1.36 -13.70 0.10
C PRO A 102 -0.17 -13.38 1.00
N ASP A 103 0.51 -14.40 1.53
CA ASP A 103 1.66 -14.23 2.44
C ASP A 103 2.91 -13.71 1.69
N ASP A 104 3.14 -14.18 0.47
CA ASP A 104 4.18 -13.65 -0.43
C ASP A 104 3.86 -12.21 -0.86
N LEU A 105 2.60 -11.90 -1.17
CA LEU A 105 2.19 -10.51 -1.45
C LEU A 105 2.51 -9.59 -0.27
N ALA A 106 2.17 -9.99 0.95
CA ALA A 106 2.46 -9.22 2.15
C ALA A 106 3.96 -9.05 2.42
N LEU A 107 4.76 -10.10 2.19
CA LEU A 107 6.20 -10.03 2.28
C LEU A 107 6.78 -9.06 1.24
N TYR A 108 6.39 -9.22 -0.03
CA TYR A 108 6.82 -8.37 -1.12
C TYR A 108 6.42 -6.91 -0.89
N GLY A 109 5.17 -6.63 -0.48
CA GLY A 109 4.72 -5.27 -0.22
C GLY A 109 5.55 -4.57 0.85
N GLY A 110 5.85 -5.28 1.96
CA GLY A 110 6.75 -4.77 2.99
C GLY A 110 8.17 -4.50 2.48
N ALA A 111 8.75 -5.44 1.73
CA ALA A 111 10.07 -5.31 1.14
C ALA A 111 10.13 -4.15 0.13
N ARG A 112 9.17 -4.07 -0.78
CA ARG A 112 9.06 -3.01 -1.79
C ARG A 112 9.00 -1.64 -1.14
N SER A 113 8.12 -1.43 -0.16
CA SER A 113 7.96 -0.12 0.49
C SER A 113 9.24 0.35 1.19
N ILE A 114 9.96 -0.55 1.87
CA ILE A 114 11.17 -0.16 2.60
C ILE A 114 12.36 0.10 1.66
N VAL A 115 12.60 -0.76 0.67
CA VAL A 115 13.73 -0.56 -0.26
C VAL A 115 13.50 0.62 -1.20
N ASP A 116 12.25 0.86 -1.62
CA ASP A 116 11.87 2.05 -2.38
C ASP A 116 12.05 3.33 -1.55
N TRP A 117 11.66 3.32 -0.27
CA TRP A 117 11.90 4.44 0.62
C TRP A 117 13.38 4.78 0.71
N HIS A 118 14.26 3.79 0.93
CA HIS A 118 15.71 4.03 0.97
C HIS A 118 16.26 4.59 -0.33
N ALA A 119 15.80 4.11 -1.48
CA ALA A 119 16.27 4.57 -2.77
C ALA A 119 15.92 6.05 -3.03
N ARG A 120 14.82 6.55 -2.45
CA ARG A 120 14.35 7.95 -2.56
C ARG A 120 14.80 8.87 -1.42
N HIS A 121 15.28 8.33 -0.29
CA HIS A 121 15.60 9.10 0.92
C HIS A 121 17.07 8.94 1.34
N ARG A 122 18.00 9.15 0.40
CA ARG A 122 19.44 9.03 0.67
C ARG A 122 20.01 10.22 1.47
N PHE A 123 19.36 11.38 1.39
CA PHE A 123 19.79 12.61 2.05
C PHE A 123 18.88 13.00 3.21
N CYS A 124 19.46 13.68 4.19
CA CYS A 124 18.80 14.14 5.40
C CYS A 124 17.84 15.29 5.09
N ALA A 125 16.56 15.13 5.44
CA ALA A 125 15.56 16.18 5.26
C ALA A 125 15.81 17.43 6.13
N GLN A 126 16.63 17.33 7.18
CA GLN A 126 16.95 18.45 8.08
C GLN A 126 18.11 19.31 7.59
N CYS A 127 19.18 18.69 7.07
CA CYS A 127 20.42 19.40 6.75
C CYS A 127 21.00 19.12 5.35
N GLY A 128 20.39 18.22 4.57
CA GLY A 128 20.86 17.84 3.23
C GLY A 128 22.06 16.91 3.18
N GLY A 129 22.69 16.57 4.32
CA GLY A 129 23.81 15.63 4.37
C GLY A 129 23.40 14.18 4.10
N ASP A 130 24.37 13.32 3.81
CA ASP A 130 24.13 11.88 3.61
C ASP A 130 23.58 11.20 4.88
N THR A 131 22.80 10.14 4.66
CA THR A 131 22.27 9.29 5.72
C THR A 131 22.68 7.85 5.51
N LYS A 132 22.77 7.07 6.59
CA LYS A 132 23.12 5.64 6.55
C LYS A 132 22.01 4.79 7.15
N LEU A 133 21.89 3.53 6.71
CA LEU A 133 20.97 2.57 7.32
C LEU A 133 21.26 2.40 8.82
N ALA A 134 20.20 2.33 9.59
CA ALA A 134 20.19 1.97 10.99
C ALA A 134 19.05 0.98 11.26
N LYS A 135 19.09 0.29 12.40
CA LYS A 135 18.08 -0.69 12.81
C LYS A 135 17.72 -1.73 11.74
N GLY A 136 18.73 -2.31 11.08
CA GLY A 136 18.56 -3.27 9.98
C GLY A 136 17.82 -2.70 8.76
N GLY A 137 17.89 -1.38 8.53
CA GLY A 137 17.21 -0.69 7.44
C GLY A 137 15.87 -0.06 7.83
N TRP A 138 15.34 -0.30 9.03
CA TRP A 138 14.08 0.34 9.45
C TRP A 138 14.22 1.77 9.97
N GLN A 139 15.39 2.37 9.72
CA GLN A 139 15.74 3.74 10.07
C GLN A 139 16.90 4.19 9.16
N ARG A 140 17.02 5.50 8.93
CA ARG A 140 18.24 6.13 8.40
C ARG A 140 18.71 7.20 9.37
N ASP A 141 20.01 7.24 9.67
CA ASP A 141 20.60 8.23 10.56
C ASP A 141 21.54 9.18 9.81
N CYS A 142 21.44 10.47 10.13
CA CYS A 142 22.34 11.50 9.61
C CYS A 142 23.50 11.73 10.56
N ALA A 143 24.73 11.41 10.12
CA ALA A 143 25.93 11.65 10.92
C ALA A 143 26.25 13.14 11.09
N SER A 144 25.78 14.00 10.17
CA SER A 144 26.10 15.43 10.19
C SER A 144 25.31 16.24 11.22
N CYS A 145 24.06 15.86 11.50
CA CYS A 145 23.19 16.59 12.44
C CYS A 145 22.51 15.73 13.51
N GLY A 146 22.70 14.40 13.48
CA GLY A 146 22.11 13.48 14.45
C GLY A 146 20.62 13.19 14.25
N ALA A 147 19.99 13.69 13.17
CA ALA A 147 18.60 13.40 12.87
C ALA A 147 18.41 11.92 12.46
N SER A 148 17.32 11.32 12.93
CA SER A 148 16.84 10.01 12.50
C SER A 148 15.62 10.15 11.62
N HIS A 149 15.56 9.33 10.58
CA HIS A 149 14.46 9.25 9.63
C HIS A 149 13.88 7.83 9.63
N PHE A 150 12.56 7.75 9.55
CA PHE A 150 11.83 6.48 9.57
C PHE A 150 11.11 6.26 8.24
N PRO A 151 10.89 5.00 7.82
CA PRO A 151 10.07 4.69 6.65
C PRO A 151 8.71 5.39 6.71
N ARG A 152 8.29 5.99 5.59
CA ARG A 152 6.97 6.63 5.51
C ARG A 152 5.87 5.58 5.42
N THR A 153 4.72 5.88 6.01
CA THR A 153 3.46 5.20 5.78
C THR A 153 2.39 6.28 5.74
N ASP A 154 1.90 6.58 4.55
CA ASP A 154 0.97 7.67 4.31
C ASP A 154 -0.46 7.14 4.51
N PRO A 155 -1.21 7.59 5.54
CA PRO A 155 -2.58 7.16 5.78
C PRO A 155 -3.51 7.71 4.70
N VAL A 156 -4.35 6.85 4.14
CA VAL A 156 -5.34 7.19 3.11
C VAL A 156 -6.67 6.59 3.51
N THR A 157 -7.69 7.40 3.70
CA THR A 157 -9.06 6.90 3.90
C THR A 157 -9.66 6.52 2.56
N ILE A 158 -10.33 5.38 2.49
CA ILE A 158 -11.12 4.95 1.35
C ILE A 158 -12.49 4.52 1.84
N MET A 159 -13.54 5.12 1.33
CA MET A 159 -14.84 5.12 2.01
C MET A 159 -15.98 4.73 1.07
N LEU A 160 -16.81 3.80 1.56
CA LEU A 160 -18.15 3.61 1.03
C LEU A 160 -19.09 4.62 1.67
N VAL A 161 -19.75 5.40 0.83
CA VAL A 161 -20.78 6.35 1.25
C VAL A 161 -22.13 5.83 0.79
N GLU A 162 -23.03 5.60 1.74
CA GLU A 162 -24.35 5.03 1.48
C GLU A 162 -25.47 6.07 1.61
N ASN A 163 -26.42 6.02 0.68
CA ASN A 163 -27.68 6.76 0.76
C ASN A 163 -28.83 5.88 0.25
N GLU A 164 -29.84 5.64 1.08
CA GLU A 164 -31.04 4.87 0.74
C GLU A 164 -30.74 3.51 0.04
N GLY A 165 -29.72 2.79 0.53
CA GLY A 165 -29.32 1.49 -0.03
C GLY A 165 -28.55 1.57 -1.35
N ARG A 166 -28.07 2.75 -1.75
CA ARG A 166 -27.18 2.99 -2.88
C ARG A 166 -25.79 3.40 -2.38
N LEU A 167 -24.75 3.05 -3.13
CA LEU A 167 -23.37 3.49 -2.88
C LEU A 167 -22.97 4.61 -3.83
N MET A 168 -22.35 5.66 -3.29
CA MET A 168 -21.64 6.65 -4.10
C MET A 168 -20.29 6.08 -4.53
N LEU A 169 -20.05 6.02 -5.84
CA LEU A 169 -18.79 5.58 -6.43
C LEU A 169 -18.29 6.64 -7.42
N GLY A 170 -16.98 6.76 -7.55
CA GLY A 170 -16.35 7.75 -8.40
C GLY A 170 -15.24 7.20 -9.28
N ARG A 171 -14.90 7.98 -10.31
CA ARG A 171 -13.78 7.77 -11.22
C ARG A 171 -12.93 9.03 -11.25
N GLY A 172 -11.68 8.90 -10.79
CA GLY A 172 -10.70 10.00 -10.84
C GLY A 172 -10.26 10.34 -12.26
N LEU A 173 -9.72 11.54 -12.46
CA LEU A 173 -9.13 11.95 -13.73
C LEU A 173 -7.98 11.02 -14.15
N GLY A 174 -7.92 10.72 -15.45
CA GLY A 174 -6.90 9.84 -16.03
C GLY A 174 -7.13 8.33 -15.84
N TRP A 175 -8.18 7.93 -15.12
CA TRP A 175 -8.59 6.53 -15.04
C TRP A 175 -9.32 6.09 -16.32
N PRO A 176 -9.16 4.82 -16.76
CA PRO A 176 -9.90 4.29 -17.89
C PRO A 176 -11.42 4.47 -17.72
N GLU A 177 -12.10 4.79 -18.81
CA GLU A 177 -13.56 4.95 -18.83
C GLU A 177 -14.28 3.73 -18.24
N GLY A 178 -15.37 3.99 -17.52
CA GLY A 178 -16.18 2.96 -16.88
C GLY A 178 -15.58 2.34 -15.62
N ARG A 179 -14.34 2.65 -15.21
CA ARG A 179 -13.77 2.15 -13.95
C ARG A 179 -14.17 3.04 -12.78
N PHE A 180 -14.89 2.47 -11.83
CA PHE A 180 -15.35 3.17 -10.63
C PHE A 180 -14.80 2.51 -9.37
N SER A 181 -14.64 3.30 -8.33
CA SER A 181 -14.17 2.88 -7.01
C SER A 181 -14.88 3.69 -5.91
N ALA A 182 -14.73 3.22 -4.67
CA ALA A 182 -14.92 4.08 -3.51
C ALA A 182 -14.02 5.33 -3.62
N LEU A 183 -14.50 6.47 -3.10
CA LEU A 183 -13.72 7.69 -2.97
C LEU A 183 -12.57 7.49 -1.97
N ALA A 184 -11.46 8.18 -2.16
CA ALA A 184 -10.30 8.00 -1.32
C ALA A 184 -9.36 9.21 -1.34
N GLY A 185 -8.86 9.58 -0.16
CA GLY A 185 -7.92 10.69 -0.03
C GLY A 185 -7.04 10.59 1.21
N PHE A 186 -6.03 11.45 1.26
CA PHE A 186 -5.03 11.41 2.32
C PHE A 186 -5.59 11.97 3.62
N VAL A 187 -5.19 11.37 4.75
CA VAL A 187 -5.45 12.00 6.05
C VAL A 187 -4.45 13.13 6.25
N GLU A 188 -4.93 14.35 6.51
CA GLU A 188 -4.07 15.50 6.73
C GLU A 188 -3.56 15.61 8.18
N PRO A 189 -2.43 16.30 8.42
CA PRO A 189 -1.95 16.55 9.77
C PRO A 189 -2.98 17.29 10.63
N GLY A 190 -3.41 16.65 11.71
CA GLY A 190 -4.40 17.21 12.64
C GLY A 190 -5.80 16.64 12.45
N GLU A 191 -6.02 15.77 11.46
CA GLU A 191 -7.29 15.09 11.23
C GLU A 191 -7.35 13.72 11.91
N SER A 192 -8.53 13.40 12.41
CA SER A 192 -8.99 12.02 12.63
C SER A 192 -9.35 11.33 11.30
N ILE A 193 -9.52 10.02 11.33
CA ILE A 193 -9.97 9.24 10.16
C ILE A 193 -11.36 9.73 9.72
N GLU A 194 -12.23 10.02 10.68
CA GLU A 194 -13.59 10.47 10.47
C GLU A 194 -13.65 11.86 9.84
N GLU A 195 -12.78 12.77 10.28
CA GLU A 195 -12.64 14.10 9.68
C GLU A 195 -12.13 14.04 8.24
N ALA A 196 -11.12 13.19 7.97
CA ALA A 196 -10.62 13.00 6.61
C ALA A 196 -11.69 12.41 5.67
N VAL A 197 -12.45 11.40 6.11
CA VAL A 197 -13.59 10.86 5.35
C VAL A 197 -14.62 11.96 5.05
N ALA A 198 -14.97 12.76 6.05
CA ALA A 198 -15.97 13.82 5.89
C ALA A 198 -15.49 14.95 4.97
N ARG A 199 -14.21 15.34 5.07
CA ARG A 199 -13.60 16.36 4.21
C ARG A 199 -13.52 15.88 2.77
N GLU A 200 -12.90 14.74 2.51
CA GLU A 200 -12.67 14.22 1.17
C GLU A 200 -13.99 13.99 0.41
N VAL A 201 -15.02 13.44 1.07
CA VAL A 201 -16.34 13.28 0.44
C VAL A 201 -16.96 14.64 0.10
N LEU A 202 -16.84 15.62 0.99
CA LEU A 202 -17.37 16.96 0.74
C LEU A 202 -16.62 17.67 -0.40
N GLU A 203 -15.30 17.53 -0.46
CA GLU A 203 -14.44 18.14 -1.49
C GLU A 203 -14.72 17.54 -2.86
N GLU A 204 -14.72 16.21 -2.99
CA GLU A 204 -14.84 15.54 -4.29
C GLU A 204 -16.28 15.52 -4.83
N SER A 205 -17.29 15.43 -3.96
CA SER A 205 -18.69 15.22 -4.39
C SER A 205 -19.71 16.25 -3.89
N GLY A 206 -19.31 17.15 -2.99
CA GLY A 206 -20.21 18.15 -2.38
C GLY A 206 -21.14 17.58 -1.30
N VAL A 207 -21.07 16.28 -1.02
CA VAL A 207 -22.00 15.58 -0.11
C VAL A 207 -21.47 15.62 1.33
N ARG A 208 -22.38 15.79 2.30
CA ARG A 208 -22.08 15.65 3.73
C ARG A 208 -22.33 14.23 4.20
N VAL A 209 -21.45 13.73 5.05
CA VAL A 209 -21.54 12.38 5.61
C VAL A 209 -21.50 12.38 7.14
N ARG A 210 -22.02 11.30 7.71
CA ARG A 210 -22.06 11.02 9.14
C ARG A 210 -21.81 9.53 9.42
N ASP A 211 -21.69 9.21 10.71
CA ASP A 211 -21.57 7.84 11.22
C ASP A 211 -20.43 7.06 10.55
N VAL A 212 -19.25 7.68 10.44
CA VAL A 212 -18.07 7.04 9.87
C VAL A 212 -17.63 5.87 10.75
N THR A 213 -17.50 4.70 10.15
CA THR A 213 -17.07 3.46 10.81
C THR A 213 -15.92 2.80 10.08
N TYR A 214 -14.92 2.36 10.82
CA TYR A 214 -13.81 1.56 10.28
C TYR A 214 -14.28 0.14 9.94
N VAL A 215 -13.86 -0.35 8.77
CA VAL A 215 -14.16 -1.70 8.29
C VAL A 215 -12.89 -2.55 8.23
N ALA A 216 -11.86 -2.07 7.53
CA ALA A 216 -10.62 -2.82 7.33
C ALA A 216 -9.46 -1.90 6.93
N SER A 217 -8.24 -2.43 6.90
CA SER A 217 -7.07 -1.69 6.40
C SER A 217 -6.18 -2.55 5.52
N GLN A 218 -5.65 -1.96 4.45
CA GLN A 218 -4.78 -2.61 3.48
C GLN A 218 -3.52 -1.78 3.24
N PRO A 219 -2.31 -2.33 3.48
CA PRO A 219 -1.09 -1.72 2.98
C PRO A 219 -1.11 -1.65 1.46
N TRP A 220 -0.70 -0.51 0.90
CA TRP A 220 -0.63 -0.30 -0.54
C TRP A 220 0.76 0.23 -0.91
N PRO A 221 1.68 -0.65 -1.38
CA PRO A 221 3.10 -0.34 -1.46
C PRO A 221 3.46 0.46 -2.71
N PHE A 222 2.62 1.44 -3.09
CA PHE A 222 2.75 2.29 -4.27
C PHE A 222 2.67 3.80 -3.95
N PRO A 223 3.71 4.37 -3.31
CA PRO A 223 4.91 3.69 -2.81
C PRO A 223 4.76 3.14 -1.37
N SER A 224 3.99 3.82 -0.51
CA SER A 224 3.98 3.53 0.94
C SER A 224 2.69 4.00 1.61
N GLN A 225 1.53 3.58 1.12
CA GLN A 225 0.23 3.99 1.69
C GLN A 225 -0.32 2.93 2.65
N LEU A 226 -1.11 3.38 3.63
CA LEU A 226 -2.01 2.52 4.40
C LEU A 226 -3.44 2.94 4.08
N MET A 227 -4.13 2.11 3.28
CA MET A 227 -5.53 2.31 2.96
C MET A 227 -6.38 1.94 4.18
N ILE A 228 -7.24 2.85 4.60
CA ILE A 228 -8.11 2.74 5.77
C ILE A 228 -9.54 2.74 5.24
N GLY A 229 -10.09 1.54 5.11
CA GLY A 229 -11.43 1.29 4.60
C GLY A 229 -12.50 1.68 5.62
N CYS A 230 -13.35 2.61 5.25
CA CYS A 230 -14.44 3.12 6.08
C CYS A 230 -15.80 2.97 5.39
N HIS A 231 -16.87 3.03 6.16
CA HIS A 231 -18.24 3.16 5.71
C HIS A 231 -18.90 4.34 6.41
N SER A 232 -19.78 5.04 5.71
CA SER A 232 -20.47 6.24 6.21
C SER A 232 -21.82 6.39 5.50
N TYR A 233 -22.68 7.24 6.07
CA TYR A 233 -23.97 7.57 5.47
C TYR A 233 -23.98 9.02 4.99
N ALA A 234 -24.49 9.26 3.79
CA ALA A 234 -24.73 10.60 3.29
C ALA A 234 -26.05 11.18 3.81
N ASP A 235 -26.06 12.48 4.05
CA ASP A 235 -27.26 13.22 4.48
C ASP A 235 -28.25 13.44 3.32
N ASP A 236 -27.76 13.53 2.08
CA ASP A 236 -28.54 13.65 0.85
C ASP A 236 -27.79 13.05 -0.36
N ASP A 237 -28.39 13.08 -1.55
CA ASP A 237 -27.82 12.52 -2.79
C ASP A 237 -27.43 13.58 -3.84
N SER A 238 -27.39 14.86 -3.45
CA SER A 238 -27.07 15.97 -4.35
C SER A 238 -25.57 16.08 -4.60
N LEU A 239 -25.15 15.79 -5.84
CA LEU A 239 -23.75 15.81 -6.24
C LEU A 239 -23.34 17.17 -6.80
N THR A 240 -22.23 17.71 -6.30
CA THR A 240 -21.47 18.80 -6.90
C THR A 240 -20.03 18.33 -7.05
N ILE A 241 -19.69 17.82 -8.23
CA ILE A 241 -18.41 17.14 -8.48
C ILE A 241 -17.28 18.16 -8.63
N ASP A 242 -16.16 17.95 -7.95
CA ASP A 242 -14.92 18.66 -8.26
C ASP A 242 -14.28 18.10 -9.54
N GLU A 243 -14.50 18.79 -10.65
CA GLU A 243 -13.97 18.42 -11.97
C GLU A 243 -12.43 18.54 -12.08
N THR A 244 -11.74 19.07 -11.06
CA THR A 244 -10.28 19.12 -11.03
C THR A 244 -9.63 17.83 -10.55
N GLU A 245 -10.39 16.96 -9.88
CA GLU A 245 -9.93 15.65 -9.38
C GLU A 245 -10.75 14.49 -9.95
N MET A 246 -12.06 14.69 -10.12
CA MET A 246 -13.01 13.65 -10.45
C MET A 246 -13.59 13.82 -11.85
N ALA A 247 -13.56 12.74 -12.62
CA ALA A 247 -14.16 12.70 -13.95
C ALA A 247 -15.65 12.38 -13.89
N GLU A 248 -16.08 11.59 -12.90
CA GLU A 248 -17.45 11.10 -12.79
C GLU A 248 -17.72 10.59 -11.37
N ILE A 249 -18.90 10.88 -10.82
CA ILE A 249 -19.41 10.34 -9.56
C ILE A 249 -20.88 9.99 -9.76
N GLY A 250 -21.29 8.84 -9.23
CA GLY A 250 -22.67 8.36 -9.34
C GLY A 250 -23.11 7.53 -8.14
N TRP A 251 -24.43 7.44 -7.97
CA TRP A 251 -25.07 6.57 -6.99
C TRP A 251 -25.49 5.27 -7.67
N TYR A 252 -25.07 4.14 -7.11
CA TYR A 252 -25.31 2.81 -7.65
C TYR A 252 -26.09 1.96 -6.66
N SER A 253 -27.18 1.37 -7.12
CA SER A 253 -28.00 0.44 -6.34
C SER A 253 -27.23 -0.82 -5.95
N ARG A 254 -27.73 -1.53 -4.94
CA ARG A 254 -27.16 -2.81 -4.52
C ARG A 254 -27.06 -3.81 -5.66
N GLU A 255 -28.09 -3.89 -6.49
CA GLU A 255 -28.15 -4.78 -7.65
C GLU A 255 -27.07 -4.43 -8.69
N GLU A 256 -26.86 -3.14 -8.95
CA GLU A 256 -25.83 -2.67 -9.89
C GLU A 256 -24.41 -2.96 -9.38
N VAL A 257 -24.16 -2.79 -8.07
CA VAL A 257 -22.86 -3.11 -7.46
C VAL A 257 -22.62 -4.63 -7.53
N ILE A 258 -23.62 -5.46 -7.23
CA ILE A 258 -23.53 -6.92 -7.38
C ILE A 258 -23.24 -7.29 -8.83
N ALA A 259 -23.93 -6.70 -9.80
CA ALA A 259 -23.71 -6.97 -11.22
C ALA A 259 -22.28 -6.56 -11.64
N ALA A 260 -21.79 -5.41 -11.17
CA ALA A 260 -20.47 -4.90 -11.50
C ALA A 260 -19.33 -5.79 -10.93
N LEU A 261 -19.47 -6.29 -9.70
CA LEU A 261 -18.53 -7.25 -9.13
C LEU A 261 -18.50 -8.58 -9.89
N ASN A 262 -19.59 -8.94 -10.57
CA ASN A 262 -19.68 -10.10 -11.46
C ASN A 262 -19.32 -9.77 -12.92
N CYS A 263 -18.76 -8.59 -13.19
CA CYS A 263 -18.39 -8.11 -14.53
C CYS A 263 -19.56 -7.96 -15.53
N ASP A 264 -20.78 -7.74 -15.03
CA ASP A 264 -22.02 -7.60 -15.81
C ASP A 264 -22.83 -6.34 -15.40
N GLY A 265 -22.15 -5.38 -14.76
CA GLY A 265 -22.78 -4.17 -14.23
C GLY A 265 -22.57 -2.91 -15.07
N PRO A 266 -23.15 -1.77 -14.65
CA PRO A 266 -23.03 -0.50 -15.35
C PRO A 266 -21.64 0.14 -15.24
N PHE A 267 -20.75 -0.43 -14.41
CA PHE A 267 -19.37 0.00 -14.28
C PHE A 267 -18.44 -1.21 -14.12
N VAL A 268 -17.15 -0.98 -14.38
CA VAL A 268 -16.07 -1.92 -14.12
C VAL A 268 -15.60 -1.73 -12.68
N ALA A 269 -15.89 -2.73 -11.84
CA ALA A 269 -15.52 -2.70 -10.43
C ALA A 269 -13.99 -2.77 -10.21
N PRO A 270 -13.50 -2.33 -9.03
CA PRO A 270 -12.10 -2.53 -8.66
C PRO A 270 -11.76 -4.03 -8.66
N PRO A 271 -10.51 -4.40 -9.01
CA PRO A 271 -10.11 -5.80 -9.05
C PRO A 271 -10.08 -6.42 -7.63
N PRO A 272 -10.14 -7.77 -7.51
CA PRO A 272 -10.23 -8.45 -6.21
C PRO A 272 -9.06 -8.25 -5.23
N HIS A 273 -7.96 -7.63 -5.66
CA HIS A 273 -6.84 -7.32 -4.78
C HIS A 273 -6.93 -5.92 -4.14
N ALA A 274 -7.85 -5.07 -4.62
CA ALA A 274 -8.06 -3.73 -4.10
C ALA A 274 -9.05 -3.74 -2.92
N ILE A 275 -8.74 -3.00 -1.86
CA ILE A 275 -9.63 -2.86 -0.69
C ILE A 275 -11.04 -2.38 -1.07
N ALA A 276 -11.18 -1.52 -2.09
CA ALA A 276 -12.49 -1.06 -2.56
C ALA A 276 -13.41 -2.22 -2.99
N HIS A 277 -12.87 -3.25 -3.65
CA HIS A 277 -13.62 -4.46 -4.01
C HIS A 277 -14.15 -5.16 -2.76
N HIS A 278 -13.27 -5.34 -1.77
CA HIS A 278 -13.62 -5.99 -0.51
C HIS A 278 -14.60 -5.21 0.36
N LEU A 279 -14.54 -3.87 0.32
CA LEU A 279 -15.53 -3.03 0.99
C LEU A 279 -16.91 -3.21 0.34
N MET A 280 -16.99 -3.28 -1.00
CA MET A 280 -18.24 -3.55 -1.71
C MET A 280 -18.79 -4.94 -1.36
N GLU A 281 -17.94 -5.98 -1.32
CA GLU A 281 -18.33 -7.33 -0.88
C GLU A 281 -18.86 -7.34 0.57
N TRP A 282 -18.19 -6.62 1.47
CA TRP A 282 -18.60 -6.47 2.86
C TRP A 282 -19.98 -5.80 2.95
N TRP A 283 -20.20 -4.72 2.21
CA TRP A 283 -21.47 -4.01 2.18
C TRP A 283 -22.63 -4.84 1.62
N ILE A 284 -22.37 -5.69 0.61
CA ILE A 284 -23.38 -6.63 0.06
C ILE A 284 -23.73 -7.74 1.06
N SER A 285 -22.78 -8.13 1.90
CA SER A 285 -22.96 -9.24 2.84
C SER A 285 -23.70 -8.85 4.13
N GLY A 286 -23.76 -7.56 4.45
CA GLY A 286 -24.52 -7.00 5.58
C GLY A 286 -26.01 -6.91 5.32
#